data_AF-A0A1V8T6E9-F1
#
_entry.id   AF-A0A1V8T6E9-F1
#
_cell.length_a   1.000
_cell.length_b   1.000
_cell.length_c   1.000
_cell.angle_alpha   90.00
_cell.angle_beta   90.00
_cell.angle_gamma   90.00
#
_symmetry.space_group_name_H-M   'P 1'
#
loop_
_entity.id
_entity.type
_entity.pdbx_description
1 polymer ?
#
loop_
_entity_poly.entity_id
_entity_poly.type
_entity_poly.pdbx_seq_one_letter_code
_entity_poly.pdbx_strand_id
1 'polypeptide(L)'
;MAGSSSSMEYKMPSSGVTYAVGGATNYDDNGSGCMRVKHGYGPQLSKDFPGDIRTFFDFAACSGGKLVDMVQGQQQMSQIPDDTRLVTMQAGGNDAGFYNVARDCIYHNDWSKDYGGDYPKPGACADSIAAAEKYITAAPEGLAGGTYPDTYATVLDLLDNSIPAKQDGFQLYVLGYAHYFNEAPESDWCNDISFSVNRHELIPNTRPGLSHELRAKINSLTTMLNDQIRNVVGQFADRGVHYVSVTEGFEGHRFCEKSSGDKLADYYNNFWGSDDVWFWNAGLRGLATPVTSLDYFNEVKAAQMFNATYLAPETSTEAVNFWDWTDLLNFEKGIKGILPFQGATPGLLLRPFHPTEPGHTAIKNAIKAQIKV
;
A
#
# COMPACT_ATOMS: atom_id res chain seq x y z
N MET A 1 34.39 38.76 11.22
CA MET A 1 33.63 37.51 11.42
C MET A 1 32.47 37.55 10.46
N ALA A 2 32.32 36.54 9.62
CA ALA A 2 31.14 36.36 8.76
C ALA A 2 30.63 34.94 9.05
N GLY A 3 29.33 34.80 9.34
CA GLY A 3 28.74 33.49 9.61
C GLY A 3 28.62 32.70 8.32
N SER A 4 29.10 31.46 8.32
CA SER A 4 28.78 30.49 7.27
C SER A 4 27.31 30.11 7.38
N SER A 5 26.49 30.50 6.41
CA SER A 5 25.13 30.02 6.26
C SER A 5 25.16 28.53 5.90
N SER A 6 24.92 27.67 6.88
CA SER A 6 24.76 26.23 6.67
C SER A 6 23.48 25.96 5.88
N SER A 7 23.62 25.63 4.59
CA SER A 7 22.52 25.14 3.76
C SER A 7 22.02 23.80 4.30
N MET A 8 20.73 23.72 4.65
CA MET A 8 20.12 22.48 5.12
C MET A 8 19.88 21.54 3.94
N GLU A 9 20.50 20.36 3.94
CA GLU A 9 20.29 19.34 2.89
C GLU A 9 19.29 18.27 3.33
N TYR A 10 18.07 18.34 2.79
CA TYR A 10 16.98 17.40 3.08
C TYR A 10 17.04 16.19 2.10
N LYS A 11 17.14 14.94 2.58
CA LYS A 11 17.33 13.72 1.75
C LYS A 11 16.55 12.50 2.29
N MET A 12 15.43 12.16 1.64
CA MET A 12 14.39 11.28 2.24
C MET A 12 14.31 9.87 1.61
N PRO A 13 14.34 8.77 2.37
CA PRO A 13 13.85 7.48 1.88
C PRO A 13 12.32 7.38 2.07
N SER A 14 11.57 6.98 1.03
CA SER A 14 10.09 7.04 1.02
C SER A 14 9.43 5.76 0.55
N SER A 15 8.25 5.39 1.05
CA SER A 15 7.48 4.30 0.44
C SER A 15 6.98 4.64 -0.98
N GLY A 16 6.80 3.61 -1.80
CA GLY A 16 6.22 3.68 -3.13
C GLY A 16 6.60 2.46 -3.98
N VAL A 17 5.61 1.80 -4.57
CA VAL A 17 5.78 0.59 -5.39
C VAL A 17 5.17 0.77 -6.78
N THR A 18 5.80 0.18 -7.79
CA THR A 18 5.52 0.47 -9.21
C THR A 18 4.37 -0.31 -9.81
N TYR A 19 3.66 0.36 -10.72
CA TYR A 19 2.57 -0.20 -11.52
C TYR A 19 3.15 -0.68 -12.89
N ALA A 20 3.77 0.20 -13.69
CA ALA A 20 3.99 -0.02 -15.12
C ALA A 20 4.68 -1.33 -15.60
N VAL A 21 4.00 -1.98 -16.54
CA VAL A 21 4.55 -2.89 -17.57
C VAL A 21 5.71 -2.20 -18.28
N GLY A 22 6.81 -2.93 -18.51
CA GLY A 22 8.00 -2.39 -19.17
C GLY A 22 8.72 -1.29 -18.36
N GLY A 23 8.31 -1.02 -17.12
CA GLY A 23 9.05 -0.19 -16.17
C GLY A 23 8.86 1.33 -16.28
N ALA A 24 7.90 1.82 -17.07
CA ALA A 24 7.74 3.26 -17.31
C ALA A 24 7.68 4.12 -16.02
N THR A 25 6.96 3.66 -14.98
CA THR A 25 6.84 4.33 -13.67
C THR A 25 7.94 3.98 -12.67
N ASN A 26 8.86 3.06 -12.96
CA ASN A 26 9.93 2.64 -12.05
C ASN A 26 10.91 3.79 -11.78
N TYR A 27 11.29 4.05 -10.53
CA TYR A 27 12.23 5.12 -10.18
C TYR A 27 13.66 4.84 -10.70
N ASP A 28 14.11 3.60 -10.49
CA ASP A 28 15.46 3.09 -10.75
C ASP A 28 15.46 2.01 -11.87
N ASP A 29 14.46 2.05 -12.75
CA ASP A 29 14.08 0.98 -13.68
C ASP A 29 13.85 -0.40 -13.02
N ASN A 30 13.73 -0.44 -11.69
CA ASN A 30 13.74 -1.64 -10.83
C ASN A 30 15.08 -2.40 -10.82
N GLY A 31 16.20 -1.73 -11.09
CA GLY A 31 17.54 -2.33 -11.02
C GLY A 31 17.91 -2.88 -9.63
N SER A 32 17.28 -2.36 -8.56
CA SER A 32 17.44 -2.86 -7.18
C SER A 32 16.50 -4.02 -6.81
N GLY A 33 15.48 -4.32 -7.62
CA GLY A 33 14.37 -5.20 -7.23
C GLY A 33 13.41 -4.61 -6.19
N CYS A 34 13.67 -3.41 -5.66
CA CYS A 34 12.86 -2.78 -4.60
C CYS A 34 11.55 -2.13 -5.07
N MET A 35 11.28 -2.12 -6.38
CA MET A 35 10.02 -1.72 -7.03
C MET A 35 9.65 -0.23 -6.93
N ARG A 36 10.62 0.65 -6.66
CA ARG A 36 10.45 2.09 -6.39
C ARG A 36 9.74 2.85 -7.53
N VAL A 37 9.01 3.94 -7.26
CA VAL A 37 8.24 4.73 -8.28
C VAL A 37 8.70 6.17 -8.48
N LYS A 38 8.69 6.64 -9.74
CA LYS A 38 8.90 8.06 -10.11
C LYS A 38 7.90 9.04 -9.48
N HIS A 39 6.73 8.54 -9.06
CA HIS A 39 5.58 9.30 -8.56
C HIS A 39 5.31 9.09 -7.05
N GLY A 40 6.20 8.39 -6.35
CA GLY A 40 6.10 8.17 -4.90
C GLY A 40 6.18 9.47 -4.09
N TYR A 41 5.83 9.43 -2.80
CA TYR A 41 5.77 10.66 -2.00
C TYR A 41 7.15 11.32 -1.83
N GLY A 42 8.25 10.56 -1.70
CA GLY A 42 9.61 11.11 -1.63
C GLY A 42 10.07 11.79 -2.92
N PRO A 43 9.96 11.17 -4.10
CA PRO A 43 10.21 11.81 -5.39
C PRO A 43 9.33 13.02 -5.70
N GLN A 44 8.19 13.19 -5.01
CA GLN A 44 7.43 14.43 -5.05
C GLN A 44 7.94 15.44 -4.00
N LEU A 45 8.26 15.00 -2.78
CA LEU A 45 8.68 15.85 -1.67
C LEU A 45 10.05 16.49 -1.92
N SER A 46 10.99 15.78 -2.55
CA SER A 46 12.31 16.33 -2.92
C SER A 46 12.23 17.47 -3.94
N LYS A 47 11.22 17.46 -4.83
CA LYS A 47 10.94 18.58 -5.76
C LYS A 47 10.39 19.82 -5.04
N ASP A 48 9.80 19.62 -3.86
CA ASP A 48 9.17 20.66 -3.05
C ASP A 48 10.18 21.41 -2.13
N PHE A 49 11.45 20.96 -2.07
CA PHE A 49 12.57 21.61 -1.34
C PHE A 49 13.78 21.92 -2.26
N PRO A 50 13.62 22.80 -3.27
CA PRO A 50 14.69 23.14 -4.21
C PRO A 50 15.75 24.07 -3.57
N GLY A 51 16.76 23.49 -2.91
CA GLY A 51 17.99 24.19 -2.60
C GLY A 51 18.82 24.49 -3.87
N ASP A 52 19.70 25.50 -3.82
CA ASP A 52 20.54 25.93 -4.96
C ASP A 52 21.55 24.86 -5.46
N ILE A 53 21.71 23.77 -4.70
CA ILE A 53 22.48 22.58 -5.10
C ILE A 53 21.49 21.44 -5.30
N ARG A 54 21.66 20.68 -6.39
CA ARG A 54 20.78 19.55 -6.76
C ARG A 54 20.66 18.58 -5.58
N THR A 55 19.50 18.56 -4.95
CA THR A 55 19.18 17.66 -3.84
C THR A 55 19.29 16.21 -4.31
N PHE A 56 20.38 15.54 -3.92
CA PHE A 56 20.50 14.10 -4.09
C PHE A 56 19.44 13.44 -3.20
N PHE A 57 18.45 12.84 -3.85
CA PHE A 57 17.29 12.23 -3.22
C PHE A 57 17.46 10.70 -3.27
N ASP A 58 17.89 10.14 -2.14
CA ASP A 58 18.25 8.74 -2.00
C ASP A 58 17.04 7.89 -1.56
N PHE A 59 16.35 7.34 -2.57
CA PHE A 59 15.17 6.49 -2.41
C PHE A 59 15.58 5.10 -1.89
N ALA A 60 15.86 4.94 -0.59
CA ALA A 60 16.31 3.65 -0.05
C ALA A 60 15.21 2.57 0.12
N ALA A 61 13.93 2.94 0.19
CA ALA A 61 12.85 2.01 0.54
C ALA A 61 12.63 0.85 -0.44
N CYS A 62 12.00 -0.22 0.05
CA CYS A 62 11.87 -1.49 -0.67
C CYS A 62 10.51 -2.19 -0.45
N SER A 63 9.94 -2.75 -1.51
CA SER A 63 8.74 -3.59 -1.45
C SER A 63 8.92 -4.76 -0.47
N GLY A 64 7.94 -4.98 0.42
CA GLY A 64 7.99 -6.02 1.46
C GLY A 64 8.94 -5.74 2.63
N GLY A 65 9.66 -4.62 2.64
CA GLY A 65 10.62 -4.27 3.70
C GLY A 65 9.97 -4.16 5.08
N LYS A 66 10.67 -4.69 6.09
CA LYS A 66 10.28 -4.79 7.50
C LYS A 66 10.95 -3.71 8.35
N LEU A 67 10.50 -3.53 9.59
CA LEU A 67 11.16 -2.64 10.56
C LEU A 67 12.67 -2.96 10.72
N VAL A 68 13.01 -4.25 10.88
CA VAL A 68 14.41 -4.72 10.96
C VAL A 68 15.25 -4.45 9.69
N ASP A 69 14.62 -4.29 8.52
CA ASP A 69 15.31 -4.02 7.26
C ASP A 69 15.88 -2.61 7.15
N MET A 70 15.44 -1.68 8.00
CA MET A 70 15.92 -0.30 7.99
C MET A 70 17.41 -0.23 8.34
N VAL A 71 17.85 -0.97 9.35
CA VAL A 71 19.23 -0.88 9.90
C VAL A 71 20.02 -2.18 9.77
N GLN A 72 19.38 -3.35 9.93
CA GLN A 72 20.10 -4.63 10.08
C GLN A 72 19.90 -5.61 8.92
N GLY A 73 18.68 -5.68 8.34
CA GLY A 73 18.32 -6.55 7.22
C GLY A 73 18.80 -6.01 5.87
N GLN A 74 17.91 -5.36 5.11
CA GLN A 74 18.26 -4.68 3.84
C GLN A 74 19.17 -3.43 4.00
N GLN A 75 19.45 -3.02 5.23
CA GLN A 75 20.29 -1.86 5.59
C GLN A 75 19.91 -0.60 4.81
N GLN A 76 18.63 -0.26 4.73
CA GLN A 76 18.18 0.92 3.97
C GLN A 76 18.85 2.22 4.45
N MET A 77 19.21 2.31 5.74
CA MET A 77 19.97 3.44 6.29
C MET A 77 21.45 3.51 5.85
N SER A 78 22.09 2.41 5.40
CA SER A 78 23.48 2.46 4.89
C SER A 78 23.56 2.89 3.41
N GLN A 79 22.41 3.02 2.74
CA GLN A 79 22.28 3.57 1.39
C GLN A 79 22.14 5.10 1.39
N ILE A 80 22.19 5.77 2.56
CA ILE A 80 21.87 7.18 2.75
C ILE A 80 23.13 7.98 3.11
N PRO A 81 23.47 9.07 2.40
CA PRO A 81 24.66 9.88 2.67
C PRO A 81 24.72 10.51 4.08
N ASP A 82 25.92 10.51 4.67
CA ASP A 82 26.26 10.96 6.04
C ASP A 82 25.81 12.38 6.45
N ASP A 83 25.54 13.24 5.46
CA ASP A 83 25.15 14.65 5.61
C ASP A 83 23.62 14.87 5.67
N THR A 84 22.83 13.87 5.26
CA THR A 84 21.36 13.86 5.20
C THR A 84 20.70 14.47 6.43
N ARG A 85 19.94 15.58 6.30
CA ARG A 85 19.27 16.28 7.42
C ARG A 85 17.83 15.86 7.71
N LEU A 86 17.15 15.20 6.77
CA LEU A 86 15.73 14.85 6.93
C LEU A 86 15.39 13.52 6.27
N VAL A 87 15.08 12.53 7.11
CA VAL A 87 14.65 11.18 6.72
C VAL A 87 13.13 11.06 6.90
N THR A 88 12.46 10.36 6.00
CA THR A 88 11.09 9.85 6.22
C THR A 88 11.13 8.33 6.43
N MET A 89 10.14 7.73 7.09
CA MET A 89 10.07 6.27 7.25
C MET A 89 8.61 5.81 7.29
N GLN A 90 8.27 4.70 6.62
CA GLN A 90 6.95 4.07 6.71
C GLN A 90 7.13 2.55 6.69
N ALA A 91 6.97 1.91 7.84
CA ALA A 91 7.23 0.48 8.08
C ALA A 91 6.29 -0.07 9.17
N GLY A 92 6.31 -1.39 9.38
CA GLY A 92 5.46 -2.07 10.38
C GLY A 92 4.24 -2.78 9.78
N GLY A 93 3.69 -2.33 8.65
CA GLY A 93 2.56 -3.01 7.97
C GLY A 93 2.92 -4.41 7.43
N ASN A 94 4.17 -4.60 6.97
CA ASN A 94 4.71 -5.90 6.56
C ASN A 94 5.04 -6.80 7.77
N ASP A 95 5.16 -6.22 8.97
CA ASP A 95 5.46 -6.92 10.22
C ASP A 95 4.19 -7.41 10.90
N ALA A 96 3.18 -6.53 10.97
CA ALA A 96 1.81 -6.88 11.33
C ALA A 96 1.09 -7.77 10.29
N GLY A 97 1.72 -8.06 9.15
CA GLY A 97 1.23 -9.07 8.21
C GLY A 97 -0.05 -8.68 7.44
N PHE A 98 -0.27 -7.39 7.17
CA PHE A 98 -1.45 -6.91 6.43
C PHE A 98 -1.63 -7.59 5.06
N TYR A 99 -0.56 -8.06 4.42
CA TYR A 99 -0.64 -8.90 3.21
C TYR A 99 -1.50 -10.17 3.42
N ASN A 100 -1.37 -10.83 4.57
CA ASN A 100 -2.18 -12.01 4.89
C ASN A 100 -3.66 -11.66 5.06
N VAL A 101 -3.96 -10.52 5.71
CA VAL A 101 -5.33 -10.01 5.85
C VAL A 101 -5.94 -9.70 4.48
N ALA A 102 -5.23 -8.96 3.62
CA ALA A 102 -5.69 -8.68 2.26
C ALA A 102 -5.86 -9.97 1.43
N ARG A 103 -4.93 -10.93 1.53
CA ARG A 103 -5.02 -12.22 0.85
C ARG A 103 -6.24 -13.03 1.31
N ASP A 104 -6.45 -13.12 2.62
CA ASP A 104 -7.39 -14.08 3.23
C ASP A 104 -8.78 -13.52 3.54
N CYS A 105 -8.98 -12.21 3.39
CA CYS A 105 -10.29 -11.57 3.59
C CYS A 105 -10.86 -10.90 2.32
N ILE A 106 -10.04 -10.65 1.28
CA ILE A 106 -10.39 -9.71 0.20
C ILE A 106 -10.12 -10.30 -1.19
N TYR A 107 -8.90 -10.82 -1.43
CA TYR A 107 -8.49 -11.26 -2.79
C TYR A 107 -8.64 -12.76 -3.05
N HIS A 108 -8.53 -13.59 -2.02
CA HIS A 108 -8.58 -15.06 -2.12
C HIS A 108 -7.70 -15.63 -3.26
N ASN A 109 -6.48 -15.11 -3.39
CA ASN A 109 -5.64 -15.36 -4.57
C ASN A 109 -4.99 -16.74 -4.67
N ASP A 110 -5.20 -17.64 -3.70
CA ASP A 110 -4.76 -19.04 -3.73
C ASP A 110 -5.95 -19.95 -4.09
N TRP A 111 -6.02 -20.34 -5.37
CA TRP A 111 -7.11 -21.19 -5.90
C TRP A 111 -7.11 -22.64 -5.33
N SER A 112 -6.17 -22.99 -4.45
CA SER A 112 -6.11 -24.30 -3.79
C SER A 112 -6.51 -24.25 -2.31
N LYS A 113 -6.69 -23.06 -1.76
CA LYS A 113 -6.97 -22.83 -0.33
C LYS A 113 -8.46 -22.82 -0.04
N ASP A 114 -8.84 -23.55 1.01
CA ASP A 114 -10.09 -23.31 1.72
C ASP A 114 -9.92 -22.07 2.62
N TYR A 115 -10.73 -21.03 2.39
CA TYR A 115 -10.72 -19.79 3.15
C TYR A 115 -11.66 -19.84 4.37
N GLY A 116 -12.52 -20.85 4.49
CA GLY A 116 -13.54 -20.92 5.54
C GLY A 116 -14.69 -19.95 5.30
N GLY A 117 -15.27 -19.40 6.37
CA GLY A 117 -16.36 -18.43 6.27
C GLY A 117 -15.86 -16.98 6.23
N ASP A 118 -16.61 -16.11 5.54
CA ASP A 118 -16.39 -14.66 5.52
C ASP A 118 -16.42 -14.06 6.94
N TYR A 119 -15.61 -13.04 7.18
CA TYR A 119 -15.56 -12.32 8.46
C TYR A 119 -16.97 -11.85 8.90
N PRO A 120 -17.39 -12.08 10.16
CA PRO A 120 -16.59 -12.50 11.33
C PRO A 120 -16.54 -14.03 11.59
N LYS A 121 -16.96 -14.87 10.64
CA LYS A 121 -17.01 -16.33 10.82
C LYS A 121 -15.59 -16.92 10.96
N PRO A 122 -15.44 -18.10 11.59
CA PRO A 122 -14.16 -18.83 11.58
C PRO A 122 -13.70 -19.15 10.16
N GLY A 123 -12.42 -18.88 9.89
CA GLY A 123 -11.81 -18.99 8.57
C GLY A 123 -10.48 -18.26 8.51
N ALA A 124 -9.79 -18.37 7.37
CA ALA A 124 -8.46 -17.81 7.17
C ALA A 124 -8.41 -16.28 7.34
N CYS A 125 -9.51 -15.58 7.06
CA CYS A 125 -9.63 -14.15 7.34
C CYS A 125 -9.54 -13.85 8.83
N ALA A 126 -10.34 -14.53 9.66
CA ALA A 126 -10.37 -14.34 11.10
C ALA A 126 -9.01 -14.68 11.74
N ASP A 127 -8.37 -15.77 11.29
CA ASP A 127 -7.02 -16.16 11.72
C ASP A 127 -5.97 -15.10 11.35
N SER A 128 -6.00 -14.56 10.14
CA SER A 128 -5.07 -13.51 9.69
C SER A 128 -5.29 -12.19 10.44
N ILE A 129 -6.54 -11.82 10.70
CA ILE A 129 -6.89 -10.64 11.52
C ILE A 129 -6.39 -10.81 12.96
N ALA A 130 -6.62 -11.98 13.58
CA ALA A 130 -6.14 -12.26 14.93
C ALA A 130 -4.61 -12.30 15.03
N ALA A 131 -3.92 -12.79 13.99
CA ALA A 131 -2.47 -12.76 13.91
C ALA A 131 -1.91 -11.33 13.81
N ALA A 132 -2.53 -10.47 12.98
CA ALA A 132 -2.17 -9.06 12.86
C ALA A 132 -2.41 -8.30 14.16
N GLU A 133 -3.60 -8.45 14.76
CA GLU A 133 -3.97 -7.83 16.03
C GLU A 133 -3.03 -8.25 17.17
N LYS A 134 -2.64 -9.52 17.24
CA LYS A 134 -1.66 -10.03 18.21
C LYS A 134 -0.28 -9.38 18.06
N TYR A 135 0.20 -9.15 16.84
CA TYR A 135 1.50 -8.48 16.63
C TYR A 135 1.42 -6.98 16.95
N ILE A 136 0.32 -6.32 16.58
CA ILE A 136 0.10 -4.89 16.85
C ILE A 136 -0.04 -4.62 18.36
N THR A 137 -0.76 -5.50 19.07
CA THR A 137 -1.05 -5.35 20.52
C THR A 137 0.00 -6.01 21.44
N ALA A 138 1.07 -6.59 20.87
CA ALA A 138 2.14 -7.22 21.64
C ALA A 138 2.78 -6.23 22.63
N ALA A 139 2.98 -6.70 23.88
CA ALA A 139 3.40 -5.85 24.98
C ALA A 139 4.84 -5.30 24.79
N PRO A 140 5.14 -4.07 25.26
CA PRO A 140 6.49 -3.47 25.25
C PRO A 140 7.61 -4.30 25.90
N GLU A 141 7.25 -5.29 26.71
CA GLU A 141 8.17 -6.13 27.49
C GLU A 141 8.93 -7.18 26.65
N GLY A 142 8.47 -7.45 25.42
CA GLY A 142 9.18 -8.33 24.48
C GLY A 142 10.32 -7.59 23.78
N LEU A 143 11.50 -8.20 23.70
CA LEU A 143 12.67 -7.60 23.00
C LEU A 143 12.58 -7.65 21.46
N ALA A 144 11.60 -8.37 20.90
CA ALA A 144 11.28 -8.43 19.48
C ALA A 144 9.88 -9.05 19.27
N GLY A 145 9.27 -8.82 18.10
CA GLY A 145 8.06 -9.52 17.64
C GLY A 145 6.76 -8.80 17.98
N GLY A 146 6.75 -7.47 17.88
CA GLY A 146 5.56 -6.64 18.08
C GLY A 146 5.76 -5.21 17.59
N THR A 147 4.68 -4.52 17.19
CA THR A 147 4.79 -3.16 16.64
C THR A 147 5.53 -2.21 17.59
N TYR A 148 5.23 -2.24 18.89
CA TYR A 148 5.91 -1.37 19.86
C TYR A 148 7.43 -1.66 19.94
N PRO A 149 7.89 -2.87 20.34
CA PRO A 149 9.32 -3.11 20.51
C PRO A 149 10.11 -3.05 19.21
N ASP A 150 9.55 -3.53 18.09
CA ASP A 150 10.26 -3.53 16.81
C ASP A 150 10.41 -2.09 16.26
N THR A 151 9.41 -1.22 16.46
CA THR A 151 9.53 0.21 16.13
C THR A 151 10.52 0.91 17.06
N TYR A 152 10.46 0.63 18.37
CA TYR A 152 11.35 1.25 19.36
C TYR A 152 12.81 0.88 19.10
N ALA A 153 13.10 -0.39 18.87
CA ALA A 153 14.43 -0.88 18.51
C ALA A 153 14.92 -0.25 17.20
N THR A 154 14.08 -0.18 16.17
CA THR A 154 14.45 0.39 14.86
C THR A 154 14.77 1.89 14.95
N VAL A 155 13.96 2.66 15.68
CA VAL A 155 14.21 4.11 15.87
C VAL A 155 15.44 4.35 16.74
N LEU A 156 15.63 3.59 17.83
CA LEU A 156 16.81 3.71 18.69
C LEU A 156 18.10 3.35 17.93
N ASP A 157 18.12 2.24 17.20
CA ASP A 157 19.27 1.79 16.41
C ASP A 157 19.64 2.79 15.31
N LEU A 158 18.63 3.34 14.61
CA LEU A 158 18.82 4.43 13.64
C LEU A 158 19.46 5.66 14.30
N LEU A 159 18.92 6.11 15.44
CA LEU A 159 19.38 7.33 16.12
C LEU A 159 20.77 7.18 16.78
N ASP A 160 21.11 6.00 17.27
CA ASP A 160 22.36 5.74 17.99
C ASP A 160 23.50 5.28 17.05
N ASN A 161 23.19 4.60 15.95
CA ASN A 161 24.20 4.01 15.06
C ASN A 161 24.36 4.72 13.70
N SER A 162 23.30 5.24 13.07
CA SER A 162 23.46 5.92 11.77
C SER A 162 24.29 7.22 11.87
N ILE A 163 25.03 7.55 10.81
CA ILE A 163 25.81 8.81 10.75
C ILE A 163 24.89 10.04 10.56
N PRO A 164 23.86 10.02 9.68
CA PRO A 164 22.90 11.12 9.56
C PRO A 164 22.27 11.57 10.88
N ALA A 165 21.90 10.65 11.77
CA ALA A 165 21.27 10.99 13.04
C ALA A 165 22.19 11.71 14.05
N LYS A 166 23.51 11.70 13.82
CA LYS A 166 24.53 12.27 14.73
C LYS A 166 24.91 13.71 14.41
N GLN A 167 24.44 14.23 13.28
CA GLN A 167 24.73 15.58 12.80
C GLN A 167 23.66 16.58 13.31
N ASP A 168 24.05 17.83 13.54
CA ASP A 168 23.16 18.87 14.08
C ASP A 168 21.93 19.17 13.20
N GLY A 169 20.74 19.15 13.82
CA GLY A 169 19.46 19.47 13.16
C GLY A 169 18.77 18.31 12.44
N PHE A 170 19.19 17.06 12.67
CA PHE A 170 18.56 15.88 12.06
C PHE A 170 17.07 15.77 12.40
N GLN A 171 16.24 15.43 11.40
CA GLN A 171 14.81 15.15 11.58
C GLN A 171 14.45 13.78 11.00
N LEU A 172 13.65 13.00 11.73
CA LEU A 172 13.07 11.73 11.26
C LEU A 172 11.54 11.81 11.30
N TYR A 173 10.89 11.73 10.15
CA TYR A 173 9.43 11.75 10.02
C TYR A 173 8.90 10.33 9.80
N VAL A 174 8.34 9.73 10.85
CA VAL A 174 7.78 8.37 10.82
C VAL A 174 6.28 8.46 10.51
N LEU A 175 5.88 7.87 9.40
CA LEU A 175 4.50 7.88 8.89
C LEU A 175 3.69 6.71 9.47
N GLY A 176 2.44 7.00 9.80
CA GLY A 176 1.40 5.96 9.88
C GLY A 176 0.93 5.49 8.49
N TYR A 177 -0.13 4.70 8.49
CA TYR A 177 -0.87 4.24 7.31
C TYR A 177 -2.25 4.90 7.25
N ALA A 178 -2.85 4.99 6.07
CA ALA A 178 -4.20 5.52 5.91
C ALA A 178 -5.25 4.42 6.10
N HIS A 179 -6.44 4.78 6.60
CA HIS A 179 -7.63 3.93 6.54
C HIS A 179 -7.93 3.59 5.08
N TYR A 180 -8.34 2.35 4.84
CA TYR A 180 -8.46 1.82 3.49
C TYR A 180 -9.88 1.91 2.93
N PHE A 181 -10.88 2.00 3.81
CA PHE A 181 -12.29 2.03 3.46
C PHE A 181 -13.02 3.19 4.14
N ASN A 182 -14.02 3.77 3.47
CA ASN A 182 -15.12 4.43 4.17
C ASN A 182 -15.87 3.37 5.01
N GLU A 183 -16.30 3.72 6.22
CA GLU A 183 -17.08 2.88 7.14
C GLU A 183 -18.33 3.60 7.70
N ALA A 184 -18.69 4.76 7.16
CA ALA A 184 -19.91 5.48 7.51
C ALA A 184 -21.15 4.87 6.82
N PRO A 185 -22.38 5.02 7.36
CA PRO A 185 -23.56 4.27 6.89
C PRO A 185 -23.90 4.45 5.40
N GLU A 186 -23.55 5.59 4.79
CA GLU A 186 -23.72 5.84 3.36
C GLU A 186 -22.88 4.92 2.45
N SER A 187 -21.91 4.20 3.00
CA SER A 187 -21.05 3.24 2.28
C SER A 187 -21.62 1.82 2.17
N ASP A 188 -22.84 1.56 2.68
CA ASP A 188 -23.43 0.21 2.73
C ASP A 188 -23.69 -0.42 1.34
N TRP A 189 -23.73 0.35 0.27
CA TRP A 189 -23.73 -0.17 -1.11
C TRP A 189 -22.49 -1.01 -1.43
N CYS A 190 -21.39 -0.81 -0.70
CA CYS A 190 -20.14 -1.54 -0.88
C CYS A 190 -20.16 -2.94 -0.26
N ASN A 191 -21.14 -3.27 0.60
CA ASN A 191 -21.20 -4.55 1.32
C ASN A 191 -21.26 -5.77 0.37
N ASP A 192 -21.92 -5.63 -0.77
CA ASP A 192 -22.06 -6.68 -1.80
C ASP A 192 -20.86 -6.73 -2.76
N ILE A 193 -19.95 -5.75 -2.72
CA ILE A 193 -18.78 -5.70 -3.61
C ILE A 193 -17.73 -6.67 -3.08
N SER A 194 -17.12 -7.44 -3.99
CA SER A 194 -16.01 -8.34 -3.68
C SER A 194 -14.83 -8.06 -4.59
N PHE A 195 -13.63 -8.05 -4.04
CA PHE A 195 -12.40 -7.98 -4.82
C PHE A 195 -11.75 -9.36 -5.03
N SER A 196 -12.47 -10.46 -4.78
CA SER A 196 -11.91 -11.80 -4.95
C SER A 196 -11.55 -12.11 -6.40
N VAL A 197 -10.32 -12.58 -6.60
CA VAL A 197 -9.81 -13.09 -7.89
C VAL A 197 -9.79 -14.61 -7.95
N ASN A 198 -10.38 -15.30 -6.97
CA ASN A 198 -10.46 -16.75 -6.97
C ASN A 198 -11.39 -17.23 -8.08
N ARG A 199 -10.87 -18.03 -9.02
CA ARG A 199 -11.67 -18.57 -10.14
C ARG A 199 -12.81 -19.50 -9.68
N HIS A 200 -12.67 -20.11 -8.50
CA HIS A 200 -13.71 -20.98 -7.91
C HIS A 200 -14.82 -20.16 -7.23
N GLU A 201 -14.57 -18.87 -7.01
CA GLU A 201 -15.50 -17.88 -6.46
C GLU A 201 -16.03 -16.95 -7.57
N LEU A 202 -16.12 -17.45 -8.81
CA LEU A 202 -16.83 -16.78 -9.91
C LEU A 202 -18.32 -17.17 -9.95
N ILE A 203 -18.77 -17.97 -8.98
CA ILE A 203 -20.15 -18.41 -8.79
C ILE A 203 -20.86 -17.39 -7.87
N PRO A 204 -22.13 -17.03 -8.10
CA PRO A 204 -22.88 -16.16 -7.20
C PRO A 204 -22.95 -16.73 -5.77
N ASN A 205 -22.84 -15.86 -4.77
CA ASN A 205 -22.88 -16.18 -3.33
C ASN A 205 -21.69 -17.01 -2.77
N THR A 206 -20.58 -17.17 -3.49
CA THR A 206 -19.34 -17.80 -2.96
C THR A 206 -18.16 -16.83 -2.80
N ARG A 207 -18.40 -15.52 -2.88
CA ARG A 207 -17.37 -14.47 -2.80
C ARG A 207 -17.35 -13.75 -1.45
N PRO A 208 -16.16 -13.42 -0.90
CA PRO A 208 -16.05 -12.54 0.27
C PRO A 208 -16.51 -11.12 -0.09
N GLY A 209 -17.61 -10.67 0.50
CA GLY A 209 -18.08 -9.29 0.39
C GLY A 209 -17.30 -8.34 1.29
N LEU A 210 -17.15 -7.08 0.88
CA LEU A 210 -16.56 -6.00 1.67
C LEU A 210 -17.57 -5.49 2.72
N SER A 211 -17.99 -6.39 3.61
CA SER A 211 -18.96 -6.10 4.66
C SER A 211 -18.49 -4.96 5.56
N HIS A 212 -19.44 -4.19 6.09
CA HIS A 212 -19.17 -3.10 7.04
C HIS A 212 -18.26 -3.57 8.20
N GLU A 213 -18.56 -4.74 8.76
CA GLU A 213 -17.79 -5.35 9.85
C GLU A 213 -16.33 -5.67 9.45
N LEU A 214 -16.10 -6.16 8.22
CA LEU A 214 -14.74 -6.38 7.70
C LEU A 214 -14.00 -5.07 7.46
N ARG A 215 -14.66 -4.08 6.84
CA ARG A 215 -14.08 -2.76 6.55
C ARG A 215 -13.68 -2.03 7.84
N ALA A 216 -14.58 -1.99 8.83
CA ALA A 216 -14.34 -1.42 10.15
C ALA A 216 -13.22 -2.17 10.91
N LYS A 217 -13.15 -3.51 10.83
CA LYS A 217 -12.05 -4.25 11.47
C LYS A 217 -10.70 -3.97 10.82
N ILE A 218 -10.63 -3.84 9.49
CA ILE A 218 -9.38 -3.49 8.79
C ILE A 218 -8.93 -2.06 9.14
N ASN A 219 -9.85 -1.09 9.15
CA ASN A 219 -9.56 0.27 9.60
C ASN A 219 -9.12 0.30 11.08
N SER A 220 -9.75 -0.51 11.95
CA SER A 220 -9.36 -0.69 13.35
C SER A 220 -7.94 -1.25 13.51
N LEU A 221 -7.54 -2.25 12.71
CA LEU A 221 -6.14 -2.73 12.66
C LEU A 221 -5.17 -1.60 12.29
N THR A 222 -5.52 -0.79 11.28
CA THR A 222 -4.71 0.39 10.89
C THR A 222 -4.64 1.44 12.02
N THR A 223 -5.74 1.73 12.72
CA THR A 223 -5.75 2.64 13.87
C THR A 223 -4.82 2.14 14.97
N MET A 224 -4.92 0.86 15.36
CA MET A 224 -4.06 0.29 16.41
C MET A 224 -2.59 0.28 16.01
N LEU A 225 -2.26 0.00 14.74
CA LEU A 225 -0.90 0.09 14.21
C LEU A 225 -0.36 1.54 14.30
N ASN A 226 -1.16 2.50 13.86
CA ASN A 226 -0.83 3.93 13.88
C ASN A 226 -0.61 4.45 15.30
N ASP A 227 -1.48 4.10 16.24
CA ASP A 227 -1.39 4.54 17.63
C ASP A 227 -0.14 3.95 18.31
N GLN A 228 0.21 2.69 18.05
CA GLN A 228 1.46 2.10 18.55
C GLN A 228 2.71 2.79 17.98
N ILE A 229 2.75 3.03 16.66
CA ILE A 229 3.85 3.76 16.02
C ILE A 229 3.95 5.18 16.62
N ARG A 230 2.82 5.89 16.78
CA ARG A 230 2.76 7.23 17.39
C ARG A 230 3.27 7.24 18.84
N ASN A 231 2.86 6.25 19.64
CA ASN A 231 3.24 6.12 21.05
C ASN A 231 4.73 5.82 21.23
N VAL A 232 5.34 5.04 20.33
CA VAL A 232 6.79 4.85 20.29
C VAL A 232 7.50 6.13 19.85
N VAL A 233 7.09 6.71 18.71
CA VAL A 233 7.74 7.89 18.12
C VAL A 233 7.71 9.10 19.06
N GLY A 234 6.63 9.29 19.81
CA GLY A 234 6.52 10.36 20.81
C GLY A 234 7.58 10.32 21.93
N GLN A 235 8.23 9.18 22.16
CA GLN A 235 9.32 9.04 23.14
C GLN A 235 10.68 9.53 22.61
N PHE A 236 10.78 9.81 21.31
CA PHE A 236 12.00 10.30 20.65
C PHE A 236 11.82 11.74 20.10
N ALA A 237 10.77 12.46 20.52
CA ALA A 237 10.45 13.80 20.03
C ALA A 237 11.49 14.86 20.41
N ASP A 238 12.21 14.66 21.53
CA ASP A 238 13.37 15.45 21.94
C ASP A 238 14.61 15.20 21.05
N ARG A 239 14.70 14.02 20.43
CA ARG A 239 15.74 13.61 19.47
C ARG A 239 15.38 13.91 18.00
N GLY A 240 14.37 14.75 17.75
CA GLY A 240 13.99 15.18 16.40
C GLY A 240 13.16 14.18 15.59
N VAL A 241 12.49 13.23 16.27
CA VAL A 241 11.58 12.27 15.62
C VAL A 241 10.13 12.75 15.71
N HIS A 242 9.41 12.72 14.58
CA HIS A 242 8.04 13.23 14.44
C HIS A 242 7.11 12.14 13.89
N TYR A 243 5.87 12.07 14.39
CA TYR A 243 4.84 11.19 13.83
C TYR A 243 3.99 11.94 12.79
N VAL A 244 3.95 11.42 11.56
CA VAL A 244 3.11 11.92 10.47
C VAL A 244 1.87 11.04 10.35
N SER A 245 0.71 11.59 10.73
CA SER A 245 -0.58 11.01 10.34
C SER A 245 -0.82 11.29 8.86
N VAL A 246 -1.37 10.31 8.14
CA VAL A 246 -1.67 10.41 6.71
C VAL A 246 -3.11 10.07 6.37
N THR A 247 -3.88 9.53 7.33
CA THR A 247 -5.23 9.00 7.07
C THR A 247 -6.25 10.09 6.74
N GLU A 248 -6.10 11.24 7.37
CA GLU A 248 -6.89 12.45 7.17
C GLU A 248 -6.76 13.00 5.75
N GLY A 249 -5.67 12.67 5.06
CA GLY A 249 -5.44 13.00 3.66
C GLY A 249 -6.13 12.07 2.65
N PHE A 250 -6.77 10.98 3.09
CA PHE A 250 -7.49 10.03 2.23
C PHE A 250 -9.02 10.08 2.43
N GLU A 251 -9.53 10.90 3.35
CA GLU A 251 -10.98 11.09 3.56
C GLU A 251 -11.67 11.54 2.25
N GLY A 252 -12.73 10.83 1.83
CA GLY A 252 -13.41 11.04 0.55
C GLY A 252 -12.72 10.36 -0.65
N HIS A 253 -11.59 9.67 -0.42
CA HIS A 253 -10.72 9.07 -1.43
C HIS A 253 -10.26 7.61 -1.10
N ARG A 254 -10.79 6.99 -0.05
CA ARG A 254 -10.67 5.55 0.23
C ARG A 254 -11.50 4.69 -0.73
N PHE A 255 -11.45 3.36 -0.58
CA PHE A 255 -12.49 2.48 -1.15
C PHE A 255 -13.84 2.74 -0.47
N CYS A 256 -14.95 2.45 -1.16
CA CYS A 256 -16.33 2.60 -0.67
C CYS A 256 -16.80 4.03 -0.38
N GLU A 257 -16.11 5.08 -0.84
CA GLU A 257 -16.46 6.49 -0.56
C GLU A 257 -17.64 7.04 -1.37
N LYS A 258 -17.68 6.76 -2.68
CA LYS A 258 -18.63 7.37 -3.62
C LYS A 258 -19.40 6.30 -4.38
N SER A 259 -20.73 6.37 -4.28
CA SER A 259 -21.63 5.65 -5.18
C SER A 259 -22.11 6.58 -6.30
N SER A 260 -22.15 6.04 -7.51
CA SER A 260 -22.78 6.62 -8.70
C SER A 260 -24.28 6.31 -8.79
N GLY A 261 -24.79 5.43 -7.91
CA GLY A 261 -26.12 4.83 -7.99
C GLY A 261 -26.20 3.59 -8.89
N ASP A 262 -25.15 3.27 -9.64
CA ASP A 262 -25.05 2.05 -10.44
C ASP A 262 -24.01 1.07 -9.87
N LYS A 263 -24.45 -0.12 -9.46
CA LYS A 263 -23.57 -1.12 -8.82
C LYS A 263 -22.40 -1.56 -9.69
N LEU A 264 -22.53 -1.52 -11.02
CA LEU A 264 -21.46 -1.92 -11.93
C LEU A 264 -20.39 -0.84 -12.03
N ALA A 265 -20.76 0.42 -12.24
CA ALA A 265 -19.84 1.56 -12.19
C ALA A 265 -19.16 1.69 -10.82
N ASP A 266 -19.88 1.43 -9.73
CA ASP A 266 -19.35 1.45 -8.37
C ASP A 266 -18.32 0.33 -8.13
N TYR A 267 -18.60 -0.89 -8.60
CA TYR A 267 -17.61 -1.97 -8.67
C TYR A 267 -16.39 -1.55 -9.50
N TYR A 268 -16.59 -0.93 -10.66
CA TYR A 268 -15.50 -0.48 -11.54
C TYR A 268 -14.57 0.52 -10.88
N ASN A 269 -15.13 1.58 -10.30
CA ASN A 269 -14.39 2.65 -9.64
C ASN A 269 -13.54 2.12 -8.47
N ASN A 270 -13.96 1.04 -7.81
CA ASN A 270 -13.28 0.47 -6.66
C ASN A 270 -12.32 -0.69 -7.03
N PHE A 271 -12.67 -1.57 -7.98
CA PHE A 271 -11.82 -2.72 -8.36
C PHE A 271 -10.79 -2.40 -9.44
N TRP A 272 -11.21 -1.66 -10.47
CA TRP A 272 -10.31 -1.26 -11.57
C TRP A 272 -9.66 0.10 -11.30
N GLY A 273 -10.29 0.93 -10.47
CA GLY A 273 -9.73 2.18 -9.93
C GLY A 273 -10.19 3.43 -10.67
N SER A 274 -10.77 4.37 -9.94
CA SER A 274 -11.12 5.71 -10.42
C SER A 274 -10.07 6.75 -9.98
N ASP A 275 -10.15 7.96 -10.52
CA ASP A 275 -9.31 9.10 -10.09
C ASP A 275 -9.73 9.61 -8.68
N ASP A 276 -10.92 9.20 -8.24
CA ASP A 276 -11.44 9.42 -6.89
C ASP A 276 -10.85 8.46 -5.85
N VAL A 277 -10.51 7.21 -6.20
CA VAL A 277 -9.99 6.22 -5.25
C VAL A 277 -8.47 6.26 -5.24
N TRP A 278 -7.88 6.64 -4.11
CA TRP A 278 -6.44 6.93 -4.01
C TRP A 278 -5.59 5.72 -3.61
N PHE A 279 -6.15 4.52 -3.61
CA PHE A 279 -5.44 3.25 -3.48
C PHE A 279 -5.52 2.43 -4.77
N TRP A 280 -4.42 1.75 -5.11
CA TRP A 280 -4.43 0.72 -6.14
C TRP A 280 -5.16 -0.54 -5.68
N ASN A 281 -5.75 -1.24 -6.65
CA ASN A 281 -6.42 -2.51 -6.49
C ASN A 281 -5.93 -3.49 -7.60
N ALA A 282 -6.41 -4.72 -7.63
CA ALA A 282 -5.94 -5.80 -8.51
C ALA A 282 -6.38 -5.69 -9.99
N GLY A 283 -7.05 -4.60 -10.40
CA GLY A 283 -7.44 -4.36 -11.79
C GLY A 283 -6.34 -3.73 -12.67
N LEU A 284 -6.57 -3.71 -13.99
CA LEU A 284 -5.68 -3.28 -15.10
C LEU A 284 -5.24 -1.78 -15.10
N ARG A 285 -5.63 -0.96 -14.11
CA ARG A 285 -5.32 0.50 -14.05
C ARG A 285 -4.18 0.91 -13.10
N GLY A 286 -3.75 0.03 -12.16
CA GLY A 286 -2.29 -0.15 -11.72
C GLY A 286 -0.13 -1.65 -13.16
N LEU A 287 0.41 -1.33 -14.40
CA LEU A 287 0.65 -2.07 -15.62
C LEU A 287 0.67 -0.95 -16.70
N ALA A 288 -0.25 0.02 -16.63
CA ALA A 288 -0.17 1.34 -17.28
C ALA A 288 0.03 1.31 -18.82
N THR A 289 -0.81 0.56 -19.52
CA THR A 289 -0.92 0.68 -20.98
C THR A 289 -1.64 1.99 -21.36
N PRO A 290 -1.24 2.67 -22.45
CA PRO A 290 -2.09 3.69 -23.06
C PRO A 290 -3.26 3.00 -23.75
N VAL A 291 -4.32 2.69 -23.00
CA VAL A 291 -5.48 1.94 -23.49
C VAL A 291 -6.09 2.65 -24.70
N THR A 292 -5.94 2.01 -25.87
CA THR A 292 -6.70 2.40 -27.05
C THR A 292 -8.16 2.02 -26.80
N SER A 293 -9.11 2.76 -27.39
CA SER A 293 -10.53 2.63 -27.06
C SER A 293 -11.13 1.24 -27.30
N LEU A 294 -10.44 0.35 -28.00
CA LEU A 294 -10.88 -1.03 -28.25
C LEU A 294 -10.77 -1.93 -27.02
N ASP A 295 -9.76 -1.73 -26.16
CA ASP A 295 -9.54 -2.57 -24.98
C ASP A 295 -10.53 -2.24 -23.86
N TYR A 296 -10.83 -0.95 -23.65
CA TYR A 296 -11.93 -0.49 -22.79
C TYR A 296 -13.29 -1.10 -23.21
N PHE A 297 -13.53 -1.29 -24.51
CA PHE A 297 -14.71 -2.00 -25.02
C PHE A 297 -14.71 -3.50 -24.69
N ASN A 298 -13.54 -4.12 -24.55
CA ASN A 298 -13.41 -5.52 -24.12
C ASN A 298 -13.52 -5.66 -22.59
N GLU A 299 -12.98 -4.73 -21.81
CA GLU A 299 -13.17 -4.65 -20.35
C GLU A 299 -14.65 -4.46 -20.00
N VAL A 300 -15.32 -3.48 -20.62
CA VAL A 300 -16.76 -3.26 -20.46
C VAL A 300 -17.57 -4.50 -20.86
N LYS A 301 -17.20 -5.19 -21.95
CA LYS A 301 -17.82 -6.48 -22.31
C LYS A 301 -17.56 -7.57 -21.27
N ALA A 302 -16.36 -7.68 -20.72
CA ALA A 302 -16.02 -8.70 -19.73
C ALA A 302 -16.91 -8.57 -18.49
N ALA A 303 -17.14 -7.35 -17.98
CA ALA A 303 -18.08 -7.17 -16.87
C ALA A 303 -19.56 -7.20 -17.29
N GLN A 304 -19.92 -6.87 -18.54
CA GLN A 304 -21.27 -7.13 -19.07
C GLN A 304 -21.57 -8.64 -19.20
N MET A 305 -20.56 -9.48 -19.41
CA MET A 305 -20.69 -10.94 -19.34
C MET A 305 -20.66 -11.44 -17.89
N PHE A 306 -19.89 -10.81 -17.00
CA PHE A 306 -19.95 -11.06 -15.55
C PHE A 306 -21.33 -10.72 -14.96
N ASN A 307 -22.00 -9.70 -15.52
CA ASN A 307 -23.38 -9.32 -15.20
C ASN A 307 -24.40 -10.39 -15.61
N ALA A 308 -24.12 -11.22 -16.63
CA ALA A 308 -24.97 -12.36 -16.95
C ALA A 308 -24.98 -13.37 -15.79
N THR A 309 -23.83 -13.61 -15.15
CA THR A 309 -23.75 -14.49 -13.97
C THR A 309 -24.46 -13.90 -12.74
N TYR A 310 -24.54 -12.58 -12.61
CA TYR A 310 -25.11 -11.90 -11.44
C TYR A 310 -26.60 -11.52 -11.57
N LEU A 311 -27.16 -11.45 -12.79
CA LEU A 311 -28.56 -11.09 -13.04
C LEU A 311 -29.38 -12.08 -13.90
N ALA A 312 -28.78 -13.14 -14.47
CA ALA A 312 -29.52 -14.17 -15.21
C ALA A 312 -29.69 -15.48 -14.40
N PRO A 313 -30.84 -16.18 -14.51
CA PRO A 313 -31.09 -17.41 -13.74
C PRO A 313 -30.34 -18.63 -14.31
N GLU A 314 -29.32 -19.08 -13.56
CA GLU A 314 -28.71 -20.44 -13.51
C GLU A 314 -28.24 -21.14 -14.79
N THR A 315 -28.46 -20.60 -16.00
CA THR A 315 -28.51 -21.43 -17.23
C THR A 315 -27.51 -21.08 -18.34
N SER A 316 -26.78 -19.97 -18.27
CA SER A 316 -25.81 -19.57 -19.30
C SER A 316 -24.39 -20.09 -19.00
N THR A 317 -24.04 -21.26 -19.56
CA THR A 317 -22.69 -21.86 -19.48
C THR A 317 -21.60 -21.05 -20.21
N GLU A 318 -21.97 -20.04 -20.98
CA GLU A 318 -21.05 -19.25 -21.83
C GLU A 318 -20.14 -18.30 -21.04
N ALA A 319 -20.54 -17.87 -19.84
CA ALA A 319 -19.77 -16.93 -19.02
C ALA A 319 -18.42 -17.51 -18.51
N VAL A 320 -18.29 -18.84 -18.44
CA VAL A 320 -17.13 -19.54 -17.86
C VAL A 320 -15.91 -19.52 -18.78
N ASN A 321 -16.11 -19.40 -20.10
CA ASN A 321 -15.06 -19.67 -21.09
C ASN A 321 -14.31 -18.43 -21.62
N PHE A 322 -14.62 -17.22 -21.15
CA PHE A 322 -13.96 -15.99 -21.64
C PHE A 322 -12.62 -15.69 -20.94
N TRP A 323 -12.38 -16.25 -19.75
CA TRP A 323 -11.11 -16.13 -19.02
C TRP A 323 -10.29 -17.41 -19.13
N ASP A 324 -9.82 -17.72 -20.34
CA ASP A 324 -8.63 -18.57 -20.44
C ASP A 324 -7.45 -17.81 -19.84
N TRP A 325 -6.97 -18.26 -18.69
CA TRP A 325 -5.77 -17.73 -18.04
C TRP A 325 -4.55 -17.78 -18.94
N THR A 326 -4.54 -18.65 -19.96
CA THR A 326 -3.52 -18.68 -21.00
C THR A 326 -3.41 -17.33 -21.71
N ASP A 327 -4.49 -16.56 -21.90
CA ASP A 327 -4.42 -15.26 -22.58
C ASP A 327 -3.94 -14.10 -21.69
N LEU A 328 -4.21 -14.10 -20.37
CA LEU A 328 -3.47 -13.21 -19.47
C LEU A 328 -1.98 -13.60 -19.42
N LEU A 329 -1.67 -14.89 -19.34
CA LEU A 329 -0.29 -15.39 -19.42
C LEU A 329 0.34 -15.12 -20.79
N ASN A 330 -0.43 -14.96 -21.87
CA ASN A 330 0.08 -14.58 -23.20
C ASN A 330 0.27 -13.07 -23.32
N PHE A 331 -0.57 -12.26 -22.66
CA PHE A 331 -0.34 -10.83 -22.48
C PHE A 331 0.97 -10.59 -21.71
N GLU A 332 1.18 -11.30 -20.59
CA GLU A 332 2.45 -11.30 -19.84
C GLU A 332 3.65 -11.73 -20.69
N LYS A 333 3.52 -12.76 -21.54
CA LYS A 333 4.59 -13.19 -22.49
C LYS A 333 4.81 -12.21 -23.65
N GLY A 334 3.77 -11.50 -24.09
CA GLY A 334 3.82 -10.56 -25.21
C GLY A 334 4.58 -9.28 -24.85
N ILE A 335 4.62 -8.96 -23.56
CA ILE A 335 5.39 -7.86 -22.98
C ILE A 335 6.86 -8.25 -22.84
N LYS A 336 7.76 -7.44 -23.40
CA LYS A 336 9.21 -7.50 -23.11
C LYS A 336 9.53 -6.83 -21.76
N GLY A 337 9.12 -7.46 -20.67
CA GLY A 337 9.31 -6.96 -19.31
C GLY A 337 8.64 -7.90 -18.31
N ILE A 338 9.45 -8.70 -17.62
CA ILE A 338 9.00 -9.66 -16.61
C ILE A 338 8.18 -8.92 -15.55
N LEU A 339 6.91 -9.29 -15.36
CA LEU A 339 6.16 -8.80 -14.20
C LEU A 339 6.84 -9.28 -12.92
N PRO A 340 7.07 -8.39 -11.95
CA PRO A 340 7.81 -8.72 -10.74
C PRO A 340 7.00 -9.68 -9.85
N PHE A 341 7.53 -10.88 -9.63
CA PHE A 341 6.98 -11.86 -8.70
C PHE A 341 7.56 -11.68 -7.29
N GLN A 342 6.77 -11.99 -6.27
CA GLN A 342 7.24 -12.15 -4.88
C GLN A 342 6.67 -13.49 -4.39
N GLY A 343 7.52 -14.52 -4.43
CA GLY A 343 7.07 -15.91 -4.33
C GLY A 343 6.30 -16.33 -5.59
N ALA A 344 5.17 -17.02 -5.41
CA ALA A 344 4.34 -17.53 -6.50
C ALA A 344 3.26 -16.53 -7.00
N THR A 345 3.12 -15.37 -6.36
CA THR A 345 2.03 -14.42 -6.63
C THR A 345 2.41 -13.46 -7.78
N PRO A 346 1.60 -13.36 -8.86
CA PRO A 346 1.85 -12.44 -9.98
C PRO A 346 1.83 -10.96 -9.56
N GLY A 347 2.58 -10.12 -10.28
CA GLY A 347 2.78 -8.70 -9.93
C GLY A 347 1.49 -7.89 -9.72
N LEU A 348 0.42 -8.23 -10.44
CA LEU A 348 -0.92 -7.65 -10.33
C LEU A 348 -1.55 -7.81 -8.93
N LEU A 349 -1.15 -8.84 -8.19
CA LEU A 349 -1.73 -9.24 -6.90
C LEU A 349 -0.82 -8.95 -5.69
N LEU A 350 0.35 -8.34 -5.92
CA LEU A 350 1.32 -8.01 -4.86
C LEU A 350 1.11 -6.63 -4.22
N ARG A 351 0.32 -5.76 -4.85
CA ARG A 351 0.31 -4.30 -4.61
C ARG A 351 -1.03 -3.61 -4.37
N PRO A 352 -2.20 -4.28 -4.25
CA PRO A 352 -3.39 -3.60 -3.76
C PRO A 352 -3.16 -2.88 -2.41
N PHE A 353 -4.00 -1.89 -2.10
CA PHE A 353 -3.91 -1.02 -0.92
C PHE A 353 -2.67 -0.09 -0.86
N HIS A 354 -1.82 -0.07 -1.89
CA HIS A 354 -0.76 0.94 -2.00
C HIS A 354 -1.28 2.26 -2.61
N PRO A 355 -0.74 3.43 -2.25
CA PRO A 355 -1.20 4.71 -2.78
C PRO A 355 -1.02 4.86 -4.30
N THR A 356 -1.99 5.55 -4.92
CA THR A 356 -1.89 6.13 -6.27
C THR A 356 -0.96 7.37 -6.27
N GLU A 357 -0.73 8.00 -7.43
CA GLU A 357 -0.01 9.30 -7.47
C GLU A 357 -0.73 10.41 -6.67
N PRO A 358 -2.06 10.60 -6.76
CA PRO A 358 -2.82 11.45 -5.83
C PRO A 358 -2.66 11.06 -4.36
N GLY A 359 -2.74 9.76 -4.01
CA GLY A 359 -2.53 9.29 -2.64
C GLY A 359 -1.10 9.58 -2.12
N HIS A 360 -0.09 9.41 -2.96
CA HIS A 360 1.28 9.84 -2.66
C HIS A 360 1.41 11.36 -2.54
N THR A 361 0.60 12.14 -3.27
CA THR A 361 0.53 13.60 -3.15
C THR A 361 -0.08 14.01 -1.80
N ALA A 362 -1.10 13.31 -1.32
CA ALA A 362 -1.69 13.49 0.00
C ALA A 362 -0.66 13.23 1.12
N ILE A 363 0.05 12.10 1.05
CA ILE A 363 1.14 11.76 1.99
C ILE A 363 2.24 12.85 1.95
N LYS A 364 2.67 13.27 0.75
CA LYS A 364 3.66 14.33 0.55
C LYS A 364 3.23 15.64 1.23
N ASN A 365 1.96 16.02 1.07
CA ASN A 365 1.40 17.22 1.70
C ASN A 365 1.34 17.09 3.24
N ALA A 366 0.98 15.91 3.77
CA ALA A 366 0.93 15.67 5.22
C ALA A 366 2.32 15.78 5.87
N ILE A 367 3.36 15.23 5.24
CA ILE A 367 4.76 15.41 5.70
C ILE A 367 5.14 16.89 5.62
N LYS A 368 4.91 17.54 4.46
CA LYS A 368 5.30 18.94 4.22
C LYS A 368 4.66 19.92 5.21
N ALA A 369 3.46 19.63 5.70
CA ALA A 369 2.79 20.43 6.72
C ALA A 369 3.48 20.37 8.11
N GLN A 370 4.30 19.35 8.39
CA GLN A 370 5.08 19.25 9.63
C GLN A 370 6.52 19.76 9.49
N ILE A 371 7.07 19.84 8.27
CA ILE A 371 8.44 20.32 8.05
C ILE A 371 8.52 21.82 8.33
N LYS A 372 9.27 22.17 9.38
CA LYS A 372 9.66 23.55 9.69
C LYS A 372 10.87 23.93 8.84
N VAL A 373 10.75 25.05 8.14
CA VAL A 373 11.77 25.67 7.29
C VAL A 373 12.33 26.90 7.99
#